data_AF-A0A674E8T4-F1
#
_entry.id   AF-A0A674E8T4-F1
#
_cell.length_a   1.000
_cell.length_b   1.000
_cell.length_c   1.000
_cell.angle_alpha   90.00
_cell.angle_beta   90.00
_cell.angle_gamma   90.00
#
_symmetry.space_group_name_H-M   'P 1'
#
loop_
_entity.id
_entity.type
_entity.pdbx_description
1 polymer ?
#
loop_
_entity_poly.entity_id
_entity_poly.type
_entity_poly.pdbx_seq_one_letter_code
_entity_poly.pdbx_strand_id
1 'polypeptide(L)'
;MIVTDYTLANHSVIPLTPFSTVSNRFCDDWIQAFLNAAERCNPFLLRQILENFKLKAIQDMNSLKRFIRQAESSHYALFRCCQFLQGCGNGDVLLQNAHAEHRDLPEACSIIRVLDEFLSEQQSFC
;
A
#
# COMPACT_ATOMS: atom_id res chain seq x y z
N MET A 1 -56.20 3.10 -13.54
CA MET A 1 -55.52 4.27 -12.95
C MET A 1 -54.11 3.81 -12.61
N ILE A 2 -53.06 3.97 -13.44
CA ILE A 2 -52.42 5.22 -13.93
C ILE A 2 -52.52 6.32 -12.86
N VAL A 3 -51.45 6.89 -12.27
CA VAL A 3 -50.18 7.40 -12.82
C VAL A 3 -49.16 7.58 -11.67
N THR A 4 -47.88 7.32 -11.98
CA THR A 4 -46.54 7.83 -11.56
C THR A 4 -46.37 8.80 -10.36
N ASP A 5 -45.23 9.05 -9.70
CA ASP A 5 -43.77 9.03 -9.93
C ASP A 5 -43.11 8.88 -8.52
N TYR A 6 -41.96 8.22 -8.29
CA TYR A 6 -40.61 8.70 -8.62
C TYR A 6 -39.66 7.50 -8.83
N THR A 7 -39.29 7.25 -10.09
CA THR A 7 -38.09 6.50 -10.46
C THR A 7 -36.87 7.43 -10.51
N LEU A 8 -35.72 6.93 -10.03
CA LEU A 8 -34.35 6.97 -10.59
C LEU A 8 -33.33 7.08 -9.44
N ALA A 9 -32.78 5.95 -8.97
CA ALA A 9 -31.62 5.25 -9.52
C ALA A 9 -30.28 5.75 -8.94
N ASN A 10 -29.47 4.77 -8.53
CA ASN A 10 -28.03 4.84 -8.28
C ASN A 10 -27.57 5.60 -7.03
N HIS A 11 -27.29 4.85 -5.96
CA HIS A 11 -25.92 4.42 -5.69
C HIS A 11 -26.00 3.26 -4.70
N SER A 12 -25.55 2.09 -5.14
CA SER A 12 -25.32 0.92 -4.30
C SER A 12 -24.37 1.29 -3.16
N VAL A 13 -24.94 1.64 -2.00
CA VAL A 13 -24.19 1.69 -0.74
C VAL A 13 -23.86 0.24 -0.41
N ILE A 14 -22.71 -0.22 -0.90
CA ILE A 14 -22.09 -1.45 -0.42
C ILE A 14 -21.96 -1.27 1.10
N PRO A 15 -22.50 -2.18 1.92
CA PRO A 15 -22.30 -2.10 3.36
C PRO A 15 -20.79 -2.17 3.59
N LEU A 16 -20.20 -1.05 4.00
CA LEU A 16 -18.82 -1.03 4.48
C LEU A 16 -18.83 -1.85 5.77
N THR A 17 -18.52 -3.14 5.64
CA THR A 17 -18.10 -3.95 6.77
C THR A 17 -17.03 -3.16 7.52
N PRO A 18 -16.99 -3.18 8.86
CA PRO A 18 -15.90 -2.56 9.60
C PRO A 18 -14.64 -3.35 9.25
N PHE A 19 -13.93 -2.91 8.20
CA PHE A 19 -12.56 -3.29 7.98
C PHE A 19 -11.86 -2.90 9.28
N SER A 20 -11.28 -3.87 9.97
CA SER A 20 -10.36 -3.58 11.06
C SER A 20 -9.45 -2.45 10.59
N THR A 21 -9.43 -1.36 11.36
CA THR A 21 -8.75 -0.08 11.07
C THR A 21 -7.23 -0.24 11.07
N VAL A 22 -6.71 -1.10 10.21
CA VAL A 22 -5.30 -1.23 9.93
C VAL A 22 -5.04 -0.31 8.75
N SER A 23 -4.78 0.96 9.07
CA SER A 23 -4.23 1.93 8.12
C SER A 23 -2.73 2.03 8.36
N ASN A 24 -1.99 2.42 7.32
CA ASN A 24 -0.58 2.76 7.42
C ASN A 24 -0.36 4.20 6.95
N ARG A 25 0.82 4.75 7.26
CA ARG A 25 1.16 6.15 6.94
C ARG A 25 0.93 6.47 5.46
N PHE A 26 1.22 5.52 4.57
CA PHE A 26 0.98 5.69 3.15
C PHE A 26 -0.50 5.92 2.84
N CYS A 27 -1.40 5.05 3.31
CA CYS A 27 -2.83 5.21 3.15
C CYS A 27 -3.34 6.52 3.77
N ASP A 28 -2.85 6.88 4.96
CA ASP A 28 -3.23 8.11 5.66
C ASP A 28 -2.83 9.36 4.86
N ASP A 29 -1.61 9.43 4.33
CA ASP A 29 -1.14 10.56 3.52
C ASP A 29 -2.00 10.73 2.25
N TRP A 30 -2.32 9.63 1.57
CA TRP A 30 -3.09 9.65 0.33
C TRP A 30 -4.57 9.95 0.55
N ILE A 31 -5.19 9.42 1.61
CA ILE A 31 -6.59 9.74 1.92
C ILE A 31 -6.74 11.20 2.33
N GLN A 32 -5.79 11.76 3.09
CA GLN A 32 -5.78 13.18 3.44
C GLN A 32 -5.64 14.06 2.18
N ALA A 33 -4.72 13.74 1.27
CA ALA A 33 -4.59 14.44 0.00
C ALA A 33 -5.89 14.39 -0.83
N PHE A 34 -6.54 13.23 -0.87
CA PHE A 34 -7.79 13.03 -1.60
C PHE A 34 -8.94 13.85 -1.00
N LEU A 35 -9.11 13.84 0.32
CA LEU A 35 -10.15 14.61 1.01
C LEU A 35 -9.95 16.12 0.80
N ASN A 36 -8.72 16.62 0.93
CA ASN A 36 -8.38 18.02 0.66
C ASN A 36 -8.69 18.46 -0.78
N ALA A 37 -8.59 17.54 -1.75
CA ALA A 37 -8.98 17.79 -3.14
C ALA A 37 -10.50 17.72 -3.34
N ALA A 38 -11.18 16.85 -2.60
CA ALA A 38 -12.63 16.70 -2.65
C ALA A 38 -13.33 17.95 -2.13
N GLU A 39 -12.82 18.56 -1.05
CA GLU A 39 -13.31 19.85 -0.53
C GLU A 39 -13.26 20.97 -1.57
N ARG A 40 -12.32 20.89 -2.52
CA ARG A 40 -12.17 21.84 -3.63
C ARG A 40 -13.08 21.52 -4.82
N CYS A 41 -13.87 20.45 -4.76
CA CYS A 41 -14.78 19.98 -5.80
C CYS A 41 -14.13 19.89 -7.19
N ASN A 42 -12.86 19.46 -7.28
CA ASN A 42 -12.11 19.36 -8.54
C ASN A 42 -11.95 17.90 -9.00
N PRO A 43 -12.75 17.41 -9.97
CA PRO A 43 -12.70 16.03 -10.42
C PRO A 43 -11.37 15.63 -11.07
N PHE A 44 -10.71 16.57 -11.75
CA PHE A 44 -9.41 16.31 -12.38
C PHE A 44 -8.33 16.07 -11.32
N LEU A 45 -8.32 16.89 -10.27
CA LEU A 45 -7.38 16.74 -9.15
C LEU A 45 -7.60 15.41 -8.42
N LEU A 46 -8.86 15.02 -8.18
CA LEU A 46 -9.19 13.71 -7.58
C LEU A 46 -8.64 12.56 -8.42
N ARG A 47 -8.86 12.59 -9.73
CA ARG A 47 -8.31 11.59 -10.65
C ARG A 47 -6.78 11.57 -10.60
N GLN A 48 -6.14 12.72 -10.61
CA GLN A 48 -4.68 12.83 -10.56
C GLN A 48 -4.10 12.23 -9.28
N ILE A 49 -4.74 12.47 -8.13
CA ILE A 49 -4.32 11.89 -6.84
C ILE A 49 -4.43 10.36 -6.88
N LEU A 50 -5.54 9.81 -7.39
CA LEU A 50 -5.72 8.35 -7.51
C LEU A 50 -4.70 7.72 -8.46
N GLU A 51 -4.41 8.36 -9.60
CA GLU A 51 -3.40 7.86 -10.53
C GLU A 51 -1.99 7.94 -9.93
N ASN A 52 -1.66 9.00 -9.21
CA ASN A 52 -0.38 9.11 -8.51
C ASN A 52 -0.24 8.10 -7.38
N PHE A 53 -1.31 7.82 -6.62
CA PHE A 53 -1.36 6.75 -5.62
C PHE A 53 -1.01 5.40 -6.24
N LYS A 54 -1.69 5.04 -7.34
CA LYS A 54 -1.42 3.79 -8.08
C LYS A 54 0.02 3.72 -8.55
N LEU A 55 0.51 4.79 -9.19
CA LEU A 55 1.87 4.86 -9.71
C LEU A 55 2.89 4.67 -8.59
N LYS A 56 2.69 5.33 -7.45
CA LYS A 56 3.59 5.22 -6.30
C LYS A 56 3.60 3.81 -5.72
N ALA A 57 2.44 3.17 -5.55
CA ALA A 57 2.36 1.78 -5.07
C ALA A 57 3.09 0.81 -6.02
N ILE A 58 2.93 0.98 -7.34
CA ILE A 58 3.63 0.19 -8.35
C ILE A 58 5.14 0.42 -8.28
N GLN A 59 5.57 1.67 -8.16
CA GLN A 59 6.99 2.03 -8.05
C GLN A 59 7.64 1.43 -6.80
N ASP A 60 6.95 1.51 -5.67
CA ASP A 60 7.43 0.97 -4.40
C ASP A 60 7.56 -0.55 -4.46
N MET A 61 6.58 -1.25 -5.04
CA MET A 61 6.64 -2.70 -5.26
C MET A 61 7.81 -3.10 -6.17
N ASN A 62 7.99 -2.40 -7.30
CA ASN A 62 9.08 -2.67 -8.22
C ASN A 62 10.46 -2.40 -7.59
N SER A 63 10.54 -1.39 -6.72
CA SER A 63 11.75 -1.07 -5.97
C SER A 63 12.07 -2.19 -4.98
N LEU A 64 11.07 -2.67 -4.23
CA LEU A 64 11.22 -3.81 -3.32
C LEU A 64 11.71 -5.07 -4.04
N LYS A 65 11.08 -5.44 -5.17
CA LYS A 65 11.51 -6.58 -5.99
C LYS A 65 12.99 -6.51 -6.39
N ARG A 66 13.46 -5.32 -6.76
CA ARG A 66 14.86 -5.09 -7.09
C ARG A 66 15.77 -5.20 -5.88
N PHE A 67 15.34 -4.67 -4.73
CA PHE A 67 16.12 -4.78 -3.50
C PHE A 67 16.24 -6.22 -3.01
N ILE A 68 15.16 -7.00 -3.02
CA ILE A 68 15.18 -8.43 -2.61
C ILE A 68 16.21 -9.20 -3.43
N ARG A 69 16.17 -9.08 -4.77
CA ARG A 69 17.15 -9.74 -5.65
C ARG A 69 18.59 -9.31 -5.38
N GLN A 70 18.81 -8.04 -5.05
CA GLN A 70 20.16 -7.55 -4.72
C GLN A 70 20.63 -8.02 -3.34
N ALA A 71 19.70 -8.15 -2.39
CA ALA A 71 19.99 -8.57 -1.02
C ALA A 71 20.47 -10.01 -0.94
N GLU A 72 20.14 -10.87 -1.91
CA GLU A 72 20.67 -12.24 -2.05
C GLU A 72 22.21 -12.27 -2.10
N SER A 73 22.85 -11.21 -2.61
CA SER A 73 24.30 -11.14 -2.79
C SER A 73 24.97 -9.98 -2.04
N SER A 74 24.20 -9.14 -1.33
CA SER A 74 24.72 -7.92 -0.71
C SER A 74 23.97 -7.54 0.57
N HIS A 75 24.68 -7.64 1.71
CA HIS A 75 24.18 -7.14 2.99
C HIS A 75 23.92 -5.62 2.99
N TYR A 76 24.65 -4.86 2.18
CA TYR A 76 24.37 -3.43 2.00
C TYR A 76 23.03 -3.21 1.29
N ALA A 77 22.71 -4.01 0.27
CA ALA A 77 21.41 -3.96 -0.39
C ALA A 77 20.28 -4.39 0.54
N LEU A 78 20.51 -5.39 1.41
CA LEU A 78 19.57 -5.78 2.46
C LEU A 78 19.26 -4.60 3.40
N PHE A 79 20.29 -3.92 3.91
CA PHE A 79 20.12 -2.73 4.75
C PHE A 79 19.33 -1.62 4.03
N ARG A 80 19.64 -1.35 2.76
CA ARG A 80 18.90 -0.38 1.93
C ARG A 80 17.44 -0.78 1.75
N CYS A 81 17.14 -2.07 1.64
CA CYS A 81 15.79 -2.61 1.61
C CYS A 81 15.04 -2.30 2.92
N CYS A 82 15.66 -2.54 4.08
CA CYS A 82 15.08 -2.18 5.38
C CYS A 82 14.76 -0.69 5.47
N GLN A 83 15.71 0.18 5.12
CA GLN A 83 15.51 1.63 5.15
C GLN A 83 14.37 2.07 4.23
N PHE A 84 14.26 1.47 3.04
CA PHE A 84 13.17 1.73 2.11
C PHE A 84 11.81 1.32 2.71
N LEU A 85 11.71 0.13 3.29
CA LEU A 85 10.47 -0.38 3.89
C LEU A 85 10.00 0.49 5.07
N GLN A 86 10.93 0.97 5.90
CA GLN A 86 10.63 1.91 7.00
C GLN A 86 10.19 3.30 6.47
N GLY A 87 10.81 3.76 5.39
CA GLY A 87 10.60 5.09 4.84
C GLY A 87 9.34 5.24 3.98
N CYS A 88 8.93 4.19 3.25
CA CYS A 88 7.84 4.30 2.27
C CYS A 88 6.44 4.44 2.89
N GLY A 89 6.28 4.09 4.18
CA GLY A 89 5.00 4.16 4.88
C GLY A 89 4.00 3.07 4.52
N ASN A 90 4.35 2.18 3.57
CA ASN A 90 3.55 1.05 3.09
C ASN A 90 4.27 -0.30 3.28
N GLY A 91 5.28 -0.35 4.15
CA GLY A 91 6.21 -1.47 4.25
C GLY A 91 5.56 -2.79 4.62
N ASP A 92 4.54 -2.74 5.48
CA ASP A 92 3.71 -3.88 5.90
C ASP A 92 2.99 -4.54 4.73
N VAL A 93 2.28 -3.76 3.92
CA VAL A 93 1.55 -4.25 2.73
C VAL A 93 2.55 -4.72 1.66
N LEU A 94 3.66 -4.02 1.48
CA LEU A 94 4.68 -4.41 0.52
C LEU A 94 5.33 -5.75 0.88
N LEU A 95 5.64 -5.99 2.17
CA LEU A 95 6.19 -7.26 2.63
C LEU A 95 5.20 -8.41 2.53
N GLN A 96 3.95 -8.20 2.93
CA GLN A 96 2.89 -9.21 2.75
C GLN A 96 2.74 -9.64 1.30
N ASN A 97 2.80 -8.69 0.36
CA ASN A 97 2.77 -8.99 -1.07
C ASN A 97 4.04 -9.73 -1.53
N ALA A 98 5.22 -9.32 -1.05
CA ALA A 98 6.47 -10.00 -1.39
C ALA A 98 6.46 -11.47 -0.95
N HIS A 99 5.94 -11.76 0.24
CA HIS A 99 5.70 -13.14 0.71
C HIS A 99 4.80 -13.93 -0.22
N ALA A 100 3.68 -13.34 -0.64
CA ALA A 100 2.74 -13.99 -1.54
C ALA A 100 3.35 -14.29 -2.92
N GLU A 101 4.15 -13.35 -3.46
CA GLU A 101 4.76 -13.49 -4.79
C GLU A 101 5.98 -14.42 -4.83
N HIS A 102 6.76 -14.52 -3.74
CA HIS A 102 8.03 -15.25 -3.72
C HIS A 102 7.98 -16.57 -2.94
N ARG A 103 6.77 -17.05 -2.61
CA ARG A 103 6.57 -18.28 -1.82
C ARG A 103 7.40 -19.48 -2.29
N ASP A 104 7.62 -19.59 -3.60
CA ASP A 104 8.31 -20.72 -4.22
C ASP A 104 9.81 -20.48 -4.47
N LEU A 105 10.36 -19.35 -4.00
CA LEU A 105 11.76 -18.95 -4.19
C LEU A 105 12.50 -18.91 -2.84
N PRO A 106 13.26 -19.97 -2.48
CA PRO A 106 13.86 -20.11 -1.15
C PRO A 106 14.77 -18.95 -0.73
N GLU A 107 15.58 -18.45 -1.67
CA GLU A 107 16.52 -17.35 -1.44
C GLU A 107 15.77 -16.06 -1.11
N ALA A 108 14.74 -15.73 -1.89
CA ALA A 108 13.88 -14.57 -1.64
C ALA A 108 13.11 -14.71 -0.32
N CYS A 109 12.58 -15.91 0.00
CA CYS A 109 11.92 -16.16 1.28
C CYS A 109 12.84 -15.91 2.48
N SER A 110 14.11 -16.33 2.40
CA SER A 110 15.08 -16.10 3.47
C SER A 110 15.32 -14.59 3.70
N ILE A 111 15.49 -13.84 2.61
CA ILE A 111 15.64 -12.37 2.66
C ILE A 111 14.39 -11.73 3.27
N ILE A 112 13.19 -12.08 2.80
CA ILE A 112 11.94 -11.51 3.29
C ILE A 112 11.74 -11.81 4.78
N ARG A 113 12.06 -13.03 5.25
CA ARG A 113 12.00 -13.38 6.67
C ARG A 113 12.92 -12.51 7.52
N VAL A 114 14.16 -12.28 7.08
CA VAL A 114 15.11 -11.41 7.80
C VAL A 114 14.61 -9.97 7.84
N LEU A 115 13.96 -9.49 6.77
CA LEU A 115 13.34 -8.16 6.74
C LEU A 115 12.20 -8.05 7.76
N ASP A 116 11.33 -9.05 7.85
CA ASP A 116 10.25 -9.09 8.85
C ASP A 116 10.80 -9.05 10.28
N GLU A 117 11.79 -9.89 10.58
CA GLU A 117 12.43 -9.96 11.89
C GLU A 117 12.98 -8.58 12.27
N PHE A 118 13.78 -7.97 11.39
CA PHE A 118 14.38 -6.66 11.64
C PHE A 118 13.34 -5.55 11.83
N LEU A 119 12.27 -5.54 11.04
CA LEU A 119 11.23 -4.51 11.15
C LEU A 119 10.34 -4.69 12.39
N SER A 120 10.11 -5.94 12.78
CA SER A 120 9.37 -6.26 14.01
C SER A 120 10.15 -5.85 15.26
N GLU A 121 11.45 -6.13 15.31
CA GLU A 121 12.33 -5.73 16.41
C GLU A 121 12.32 -4.21 16.60
N GLN A 122 12.45 -3.46 15.51
CA GLN A 122 12.47 -1.99 15.54
C GLN A 122 11.14 -1.38 16.03
N GLN A 123 9.99 -2.01 15.75
CA GLN A 123 8.71 -1.57 16.31
C GLN A 123 8.62 -1.82 17.82
N SER A 124 9.24 -2.87 18.34
CA SER A 124 9.25 -3.18 19.78
C SER A 124 10.20 -2.31 20.63
N PHE A 125 11.07 -1.50 20.01
CA PHE A 125 11.98 -0.58 20.71
C PHE A 125 11.53 0.91 20.65
N CYS A 126 10.33 1.21 20.15
CA CYS A 126 9.77 2.56 20.06
C CYS A 126 8.47 2.70 20.88
#